data_AF-A0A8X6SAP7-F1
#
_entry.id   AF-A0A8X6SAP7-F1
#
_cell.length_a   1.000
_cell.length_b   1.000
_cell.length_c   1.000
_cell.angle_alpha   90.00
_cell.angle_beta   90.00
_cell.angle_gamma   90.00
#
_symmetry.space_group_name_H-M   'P 1'
#
loop_
_entity.id
_entity.type
_entity.pdbx_description
1 polymer ?
#
loop_
_entity_poly.entity_id
_entity_poly.type
_entity_poly.pdbx_seq_one_letter_code
_entity_poly.pdbx_strand_id
1 'polypeptide(L)'
;MSALEVLENYNDRCHLVVCNVLDITSRLYSKGFDILFCWLPSHVGIIDNEQADSAARSATTYVPLSDIKRVILHHIFKIWQESWSQQLDNKLHSVKPVIGAWPVMPMRRTDVKLTSLRIGHTRFTHRHLLLAEDAPLCPSCKDSFTVKHILVDCPVFNHYRIIFLDHLI
;
A
#
# COMPACT_ATOMS: atom_id res chain seq x y z
N MET A 1 11.48 11.76 -13.37
CA MET A 1 11.64 13.21 -13.57
C MET A 1 13.07 13.56 -13.24
N SER A 2 13.86 13.98 -14.23
CA SER A 2 15.27 14.33 -14.02
C SER A 2 15.38 15.78 -13.49
N ALA A 3 16.53 16.15 -12.91
CA ALA A 3 16.75 17.53 -12.48
C ALA A 3 16.72 18.53 -13.65
N LEU A 4 17.14 18.10 -14.86
CA LEU A 4 17.08 18.93 -16.07
C LEU A 4 15.63 19.17 -16.51
N GLU A 5 14.81 18.13 -16.49
CA GLU A 5 13.40 18.22 -16.88
C GLU A 5 12.64 19.22 -15.98
N VAL A 6 13.00 19.30 -14.71
CA VAL A 6 12.47 20.27 -13.74
C VAL A 6 12.96 21.70 -14.01
N LEU A 7 14.21 21.86 -14.46
CA LEU A 7 14.77 23.16 -14.86
C LEU A 7 14.18 23.67 -16.18
N GLU A 8 13.84 22.77 -17.11
CA GLU A 8 13.22 23.12 -18.39
C GLU A 8 11.72 23.44 -18.24
N ASN A 9 11.02 22.76 -17.33
CA ASN A 9 9.56 22.87 -17.15
C ASN A 9 9.18 23.44 -15.77
N TYR A 10 9.87 24.48 -15.32
CA TYR A 10 9.54 25.11 -14.06
C TYR A 10 8.21 25.89 -14.14
N ASN A 11 7.44 25.89 -13.05
CA ASN A 11 6.16 26.59 -12.92
C ASN A 11 6.19 27.51 -11.69
N ASP A 12 5.21 28.41 -11.52
CA ASP A 12 5.13 29.41 -10.43
C ASP A 12 5.17 28.85 -9.01
N ARG A 13 5.04 27.53 -8.84
CA ARG A 13 5.27 26.79 -7.58
C ARG A 13 6.62 26.06 -7.56
N CYS A 14 7.66 26.74 -8.02
CA CYS A 14 8.97 26.13 -8.18
C CYS A 14 9.63 25.84 -6.81
N HIS A 15 10.33 24.71 -6.69
CA HIS A 15 11.08 24.35 -5.49
C HIS A 15 12.20 25.38 -5.24
N LEU A 16 12.47 25.75 -3.98
CA LEU A 16 13.45 26.80 -3.64
C LEU A 16 14.83 26.58 -4.28
N VAL A 17 15.27 25.32 -4.37
CA VAL A 17 16.55 24.97 -5.03
C VAL A 17 16.53 25.32 -6.51
N VAL A 18 15.42 25.08 -7.21
CA VAL A 18 15.31 25.38 -8.64
C VAL A 18 15.27 26.89 -8.87
N CYS A 19 14.53 27.64 -8.03
CA CYS A 19 14.58 29.11 -8.06
C CYS A 19 16.01 29.64 -7.86
N ASN A 20 16.75 29.09 -6.90
CA ASN A 20 18.13 29.50 -6.63
C ASN A 20 19.06 29.18 -7.80
N VAL A 21 18.92 28.01 -8.42
CA VAL A 21 19.70 27.65 -9.63
C VAL A 21 19.40 28.65 -10.73
N LEU A 22 18.12 28.92 -11.05
CA LEU A 22 17.72 29.86 -12.10
C LEU A 22 18.22 31.29 -11.84
N ASP A 23 18.14 31.80 -10.60
CA ASP A 23 18.69 33.11 -10.22
C ASP A 23 20.21 33.18 -10.46
N ILE A 24 20.95 32.19 -9.95
CA ILE A 24 22.40 32.13 -10.12
C ILE A 24 22.77 32.05 -11.59
N THR A 25 22.09 31.21 -12.37
CA THR A 25 22.36 31.06 -13.80
C THR A 25 22.07 32.37 -14.54
N SER A 26 20.95 33.05 -14.25
CA SER A 26 20.62 34.35 -14.85
C SER A 26 21.70 35.41 -14.56
N ARG A 27 22.21 35.44 -13.33
CA ARG A 27 23.28 36.38 -12.91
C ARG A 27 24.62 36.08 -13.58
N LEU A 28 24.89 34.82 -13.93
CA LEU A 28 26.10 34.45 -14.65
C LEU A 28 25.96 34.77 -16.15
N TYR A 29 24.79 34.52 -16.76
CA TYR A 29 24.53 34.96 -18.12
C TYR A 29 24.65 36.47 -18.28
N SER A 30 24.14 37.27 -17.32
CA SER A 30 24.28 38.73 -17.37
C SER A 30 25.73 39.23 -17.30
N LYS A 31 26.66 38.36 -16.86
CA LYS A 31 28.10 38.64 -16.83
C LYS A 31 28.84 38.12 -18.08
N GLY A 32 28.12 37.52 -19.04
CA GLY A 32 28.68 36.99 -20.29
C GLY A 32 29.23 35.57 -20.18
N PHE A 33 28.91 34.82 -19.14
CA PHE A 33 29.24 33.39 -19.09
C PHE A 33 28.27 32.58 -19.94
N ASP A 34 28.78 31.61 -20.69
CA ASP A 34 27.98 30.59 -21.36
C ASP A 34 27.93 29.33 -20.49
N ILE A 35 26.72 28.80 -20.24
CA ILE A 35 26.49 27.71 -19.29
C ILE A 35 25.72 26.60 -19.99
N LEU A 36 26.30 25.39 -19.99
CA LEU A 36 25.67 24.19 -20.51
C LEU A 36 25.29 23.25 -19.37
N PHE A 37 24.04 22.81 -19.34
CA PHE A 37 23.57 21.77 -18.43
C PHE A 37 23.58 20.40 -19.12
N CYS A 38 24.28 19.43 -18.53
CA CYS A 38 24.37 18.07 -19.04
C CYS A 38 23.91 17.08 -17.97
N TRP A 39 23.19 16.03 -18.39
CA TRP A 39 22.86 14.93 -17.50
C TRP A 39 23.98 13.90 -17.51
N LEU A 40 24.34 13.41 -16.32
CA LEU A 40 25.26 12.30 -16.16
C LEU A 40 24.55 11.13 -15.45
N PRO A 41 24.82 9.88 -15.86
CA PRO A 41 24.35 8.72 -15.12
C PRO A 41 25.03 8.66 -13.74
N SER A 42 24.25 8.45 -12.69
CA SER A 42 24.78 8.26 -11.34
C SER A 42 25.26 6.81 -11.14
N HIS A 43 26.25 6.63 -10.26
CA HIS A 43 26.77 5.32 -9.83
C HIS A 43 27.40 4.44 -10.93
N VAL A 44 28.01 5.05 -11.95
CA VAL A 44 28.70 4.33 -13.04
C VAL A 44 30.23 4.42 -12.99
N GLY A 45 30.84 4.89 -11.90
CA GLY A 45 32.29 4.96 -11.77
C GLY A 45 32.96 6.23 -12.33
N ILE A 46 32.20 7.28 -12.68
CA ILE A 46 32.78 8.56 -13.11
C ILE A 46 33.33 9.28 -11.87
N ILE A 47 34.65 9.27 -11.73
CA ILE A 47 35.38 9.72 -10.54
C ILE A 47 34.92 11.11 -10.05
N ASP A 48 34.83 12.10 -10.92
CA ASP A 48 34.46 13.47 -10.54
C ASP A 48 32.98 13.59 -10.15
N ASN A 49 32.09 12.83 -10.81
CA ASN A 49 30.68 12.80 -10.44
C ASN A 49 30.48 12.10 -9.09
N GLU A 50 31.22 11.03 -8.82
CA GLU A 50 31.17 10.34 -7.54
C GLU A 50 31.72 11.20 -6.40
N GLN A 51 32.75 12.01 -6.66
CA GLN A 51 33.25 13.02 -5.72
C GLN A 51 32.18 14.07 -5.42
N ALA A 52 31.53 14.62 -6.45
CA ALA A 52 30.44 15.59 -6.28
C ALA A 52 29.26 15.00 -5.48
N ASP A 53 28.83 13.77 -5.81
CA ASP A 53 27.78 13.07 -5.08
C ASP A 53 28.18 12.79 -3.62
N SER A 54 29.45 12.42 -3.37
CA SER A 54 29.99 12.21 -2.02
C SER A 54 30.00 13.50 -1.21
N ALA A 55 30.42 14.62 -1.82
CA ALA A 55 30.39 15.94 -1.21
C ALA A 55 28.95 16.39 -0.88
N ALA A 56 28.00 16.18 -1.78
CA ALA A 56 26.59 16.48 -1.54
C ALA A 56 26.01 15.62 -0.40
N ARG A 57 26.32 14.31 -0.39
CA ARG A 57 25.90 13.38 0.68
C ARG A 57 26.47 13.78 2.04
N SER A 58 27.74 14.19 2.10
CA SER A 58 28.39 14.62 3.34
C SER A 58 27.96 16.02 3.81
N ALA A 59 27.59 16.91 2.89
CA ALA A 59 27.02 18.22 3.20
C ALA A 59 25.53 18.16 3.60
N THR A 60 24.87 17.01 3.40
CA THR A 60 23.47 16.82 3.79
C THR A 60 23.37 16.83 5.32
N THR A 61 23.03 17.99 5.87
CA THR A 61 22.81 18.19 7.31
C THR A 61 21.39 17.84 7.73
N TYR A 62 20.45 17.82 6.79
CA TYR A 62 19.03 17.58 7.05
C TYR A 62 18.44 16.63 6.01
N VAL A 63 17.90 15.52 6.48
CA VAL A 63 17.08 14.62 5.66
C VAL A 63 15.66 15.19 5.61
N PRO A 64 15.03 15.33 4.42
CA PRO A 64 13.66 15.77 4.33
C PRO A 64 12.73 14.93 5.23
N LEU A 65 11.86 15.59 5.99
CA LEU A 65 10.92 14.90 6.89
C LEU A 65 10.06 13.86 6.16
N SER A 66 9.76 14.08 4.87
CA SER A 66 9.05 13.13 4.01
C SER A 66 9.79 11.80 3.85
N ASP A 67 11.12 11.83 3.71
CA ASP A 67 11.94 10.64 3.55
C ASP A 67 12.03 9.86 4.87
N ILE A 68 12.24 10.58 5.99
CA ILE A 68 12.21 9.99 7.33
C ILE A 68 10.84 9.34 7.59
N LYS A 69 9.75 10.06 7.31
CA LYS A 69 8.39 9.54 7.46
C LYS A 69 8.15 8.29 6.63
N ARG A 70 8.65 8.24 5.39
CA ARG A 70 8.54 7.06 4.52
C ARG A 70 9.25 5.85 5.15
N VAL A 71 10.47 6.02 5.65
CA VAL A 71 11.24 4.93 6.28
C VAL A 71 10.54 4.43 7.55
N ILE A 72 10.08 5.35 8.41
CA ILE A 72 9.36 5.01 9.63
C ILE A 72 8.07 4.25 9.31
N LEU A 73 7.25 4.76 8.38
CA LEU A 73 6.00 4.10 8.00
C LEU A 73 6.27 2.71 7.41
N HIS A 74 7.28 2.57 6.57
CA HIS A 74 7.67 1.27 6.03
C HIS A 74 8.03 0.28 7.14
N HIS A 75 8.81 0.73 8.14
CA HIS A 75 9.18 -0.11 9.27
C HIS A 75 7.97 -0.52 10.11
N ILE A 76 7.05 0.41 10.39
CA ILE A 76 5.79 0.14 11.09
C ILE A 76 4.95 -0.90 10.32
N PHE A 77 4.76 -0.71 9.02
CA PHE A 77 4.02 -1.65 8.18
C PHE A 77 4.66 -3.03 8.13
N LYS A 78 6.00 -3.11 8.11
CA LYS A 78 6.73 -4.35 8.18
C LYS A 78 6.45 -5.10 9.49
N ILE A 79 6.62 -4.45 10.64
CA ILE A 79 6.33 -5.05 11.95
C ILE A 79 4.86 -5.48 12.03
N TRP A 80 3.94 -4.64 11.55
CA TRP A 80 2.52 -4.97 11.56
C TRP A 80 2.25 -6.19 10.69
N GLN A 81 2.85 -6.27 9.50
CA GLN A 81 2.71 -7.42 8.61
C GLN A 81 3.30 -8.69 9.22
N GLU A 82 4.46 -8.61 9.88
CA GLU A 82 5.07 -9.75 10.58
C GLU A 82 4.13 -10.28 11.66
N SER A 83 3.57 -9.41 12.51
CA SER A 83 2.59 -9.78 13.54
C SER A 83 1.31 -10.37 12.93
N TRP A 84 0.84 -9.78 11.83
CA TRP A 84 -0.35 -10.24 11.12
C TRP A 84 -0.17 -11.61 10.47
N SER A 85 1.00 -11.88 9.91
CA SER A 85 1.34 -13.17 9.32
C SER A 85 1.42 -14.31 10.34
N GLN A 86 1.59 -14.01 11.64
CA GLN A 86 1.54 -15.01 12.71
C GLN A 86 0.10 -15.36 13.15
N GLN A 87 -0.93 -14.74 12.58
CA GLN A 87 -2.32 -15.02 12.97
C GLN A 87 -2.78 -16.38 12.41
N LEU A 88 -3.00 -17.36 13.30
CA LEU A 88 -3.44 -18.70 12.89
C LEU A 88 -4.97 -18.84 12.85
N ASP A 89 -5.68 -18.32 13.86
CA ASP A 89 -7.14 -18.42 14.00
C ASP A 89 -7.84 -17.05 13.86
N ASN A 90 -7.51 -16.34 12.79
CA ASN A 90 -8.14 -15.07 12.47
C ASN A 90 -8.90 -15.17 11.15
N LYS A 91 -10.24 -15.06 11.23
CA LYS A 91 -11.15 -15.15 10.08
C LYS A 91 -10.77 -14.14 9.00
N LEU A 92 -10.42 -12.91 9.38
CA LEU A 92 -10.03 -11.88 8.43
C LEU A 92 -8.64 -12.14 7.82
N HIS A 93 -7.67 -12.63 8.59
CA HIS A 93 -6.35 -13.00 8.08
C HIS A 93 -6.45 -14.07 6.99
N SER A 94 -7.32 -15.06 7.16
CA SER A 94 -7.53 -16.12 6.17
C SER A 94 -7.97 -15.61 4.78
N VAL A 95 -8.62 -14.44 4.72
CA VAL A 95 -9.07 -13.79 3.48
C VAL A 95 -8.14 -12.64 3.08
N LYS A 96 -7.35 -12.10 4.02
CA LYS A 96 -6.45 -10.97 3.83
C LYS A 96 -5.07 -11.22 4.46
N PRO A 97 -4.21 -12.04 3.85
CA PRO A 97 -2.89 -12.33 4.41
C PRO A 97 -1.95 -11.11 4.40
N VAL A 98 -2.16 -10.19 3.45
CA VAL A 98 -1.32 -8.99 3.30
C VAL A 98 -2.08 -7.75 3.73
N ILE A 99 -1.48 -6.96 4.61
CA ILE A 99 -1.98 -5.68 5.10
C ILE A 99 -1.98 -4.67 3.96
N GLY A 100 -3.05 -3.88 3.89
CA GLY A 100 -3.19 -2.83 2.90
C GLY A 100 -4.64 -2.41 2.74
N ALA A 101 -4.86 -1.37 1.94
CA ALA A 101 -6.21 -0.92 1.63
C ALA A 101 -7.02 -2.03 0.94
N TRP A 102 -8.32 -2.05 1.23
CA TRP A 102 -9.29 -2.81 0.45
C TRP A 102 -9.96 -1.88 -0.58
N PRO A 103 -10.38 -2.41 -1.74
CA PRO A 103 -11.27 -1.67 -2.61
C PRO A 103 -12.57 -1.36 -1.86
N VAL A 104 -12.91 -0.08 -1.79
CA VAL A 104 -14.17 0.38 -1.23
C VAL A 104 -15.27 0.11 -2.24
N MET A 105 -16.36 -0.56 -1.81
CA MET A 105 -17.50 -0.77 -2.70
C MET A 105 -18.26 0.56 -2.89
N PRO A 106 -18.75 0.88 -4.10
CA PRO A 106 -19.49 2.14 -4.35
C PRO A 106 -20.72 2.31 -3.47
N MET A 107 -21.33 1.19 -3.04
CA MET A 107 -22.52 1.18 -2.19
C MET A 107 -22.19 0.70 -0.78
N ARG A 108 -22.46 1.57 0.21
CA ARG A 108 -22.30 1.26 1.64
C ARG A 108 -22.97 -0.05 2.05
N ARG A 109 -24.17 -0.33 1.56
CA ARG A 109 -24.92 -1.55 1.90
C ARG A 109 -24.18 -2.82 1.48
N THR A 110 -23.51 -2.80 0.34
CA THR A 110 -22.71 -3.93 -0.17
C THR A 110 -21.42 -4.05 0.63
N ASP A 111 -20.76 -2.93 0.92
CA ASP A 111 -19.52 -2.90 1.71
C ASP A 111 -19.70 -3.47 3.12
N VAL A 112 -20.81 -3.11 3.78
CA VAL A 112 -21.18 -3.65 5.10
C VAL A 112 -21.38 -5.16 5.04
N LYS A 113 -22.15 -5.66 4.06
CA LYS A 113 -22.37 -7.10 3.90
C LYS A 113 -21.06 -7.85 3.65
N LEU A 114 -20.21 -7.31 2.78
CA LEU A 114 -18.92 -7.92 2.45
C LEU A 114 -17.97 -7.93 3.65
N THR A 115 -17.92 -6.83 4.41
CA THR A 115 -17.13 -6.74 5.65
C THR A 115 -17.60 -7.77 6.67
N SER A 116 -18.91 -7.87 6.90
CA SER A 116 -19.52 -8.90 7.75
C SER A 116 -19.16 -10.31 7.31
N LEU A 117 -19.20 -10.62 6.01
CA LEU A 117 -18.78 -11.92 5.48
C LEU A 117 -17.29 -12.21 5.75
N ARG A 118 -16.42 -11.24 5.52
CA ARG A 118 -14.96 -11.37 5.71
C ARG A 118 -14.56 -11.66 7.15
N ILE A 119 -15.20 -11.01 8.12
CA ILE A 119 -14.96 -11.27 9.55
C ILE A 119 -15.82 -12.43 10.08
N GLY A 120 -16.63 -13.04 9.23
CA GLY A 120 -17.46 -14.20 9.55
C GLY A 120 -18.75 -13.89 10.31
N HIS A 121 -19.15 -12.64 10.44
CA HIS A 121 -20.30 -12.16 11.22
C HIS A 121 -21.58 -12.18 10.38
N THR A 122 -22.31 -13.31 10.41
CA THR A 122 -23.65 -13.40 9.83
C THR A 122 -24.65 -13.81 10.90
N ARG A 123 -25.94 -13.55 10.67
CA ARG A 123 -26.99 -14.06 11.56
C ARG A 123 -26.89 -15.57 11.74
N PHE A 124 -26.65 -16.32 10.66
CA PHE A 124 -26.55 -17.78 10.72
C PHE A 124 -25.36 -18.27 11.56
N THR A 125 -24.19 -17.66 11.40
CA THR A 125 -22.97 -18.06 12.11
C THR A 125 -22.87 -17.51 13.55
N HIS A 126 -23.57 -16.42 13.90
CA HIS A 126 -23.44 -15.74 15.20
C HIS A 126 -24.72 -15.72 16.06
N ARG A 127 -25.86 -16.21 15.56
CA ARG A 127 -27.12 -16.26 16.33
C ARG A 127 -26.95 -16.96 17.67
N HIS A 128 -26.21 -18.06 17.70
CA HIS A 128 -25.99 -18.84 18.94
C HIS A 128 -25.31 -17.99 20.03
N LEU A 129 -24.33 -17.16 19.68
CA LEU A 129 -23.68 -16.23 20.63
C LEU A 129 -24.65 -15.19 21.20
N LEU A 130 -25.55 -14.67 20.35
CA LEU A 130 -26.54 -13.67 20.76
C LEU A 130 -27.62 -14.24 21.68
N LEU A 131 -27.91 -15.54 21.54
CA LEU A 131 -28.93 -16.25 22.32
C LEU A 131 -28.32 -17.09 23.46
N ALA A 132 -27.00 -17.08 23.62
CA ALA A 132 -26.26 -17.96 24.52
C ALA A 132 -26.61 -19.46 24.34
N GLU A 133 -26.84 -19.86 23.09
CA GLU A 133 -27.05 -21.25 22.67
C GLU A 133 -25.71 -21.89 22.26
N ASP A 134 -25.67 -23.22 22.19
CA ASP A 134 -24.54 -23.95 21.64
C ASP A 134 -24.33 -23.67 20.15
N ALA A 135 -23.08 -23.66 19.72
CA ALA A 135 -22.74 -23.45 18.32
C ALA A 135 -23.30 -24.60 17.46
N PRO A 136 -24.12 -24.30 16.43
CA PRO A 136 -24.64 -25.34 15.56
C PRO A 136 -23.50 -25.95 14.73
N LEU A 137 -23.50 -27.28 14.63
CA LEU A 137 -22.57 -28.04 13.81
C LEU A 137 -23.21 -28.44 12.49
N CYS A 138 -22.40 -28.54 11.44
CA CYS A 138 -22.82 -29.09 10.18
C CYS A 138 -23.21 -30.57 10.37
N PRO A 139 -24.45 -30.98 10.04
CA PRO A 139 -24.89 -32.36 10.25
C PRO A 139 -24.03 -33.38 9.51
N SER A 140 -23.51 -33.00 8.33
CA SER A 140 -22.70 -33.85 7.46
C SER A 140 -21.22 -33.81 7.81
N CYS A 141 -20.63 -32.63 8.02
CA CYS A 141 -19.19 -32.48 8.23
C CYS A 141 -18.79 -32.58 9.71
N LYS A 142 -19.75 -32.38 10.63
CA LYS A 142 -19.52 -32.25 12.09
C LYS A 142 -18.64 -31.06 12.50
N ASP A 143 -18.29 -30.19 11.56
CA ASP A 143 -17.59 -28.92 11.81
C ASP A 143 -18.55 -27.79 12.19
N SER A 144 -18.02 -26.77 12.88
CA SER A 144 -18.74 -25.54 13.17
C SER A 144 -19.13 -24.76 11.91
N PHE A 145 -20.33 -24.18 11.89
CA PHE A 145 -20.74 -23.30 10.79
C PHE A 145 -19.94 -21.98 10.79
N THR A 146 -18.99 -21.88 9.87
CA THR A 146 -18.29 -20.62 9.55
C THR A 146 -18.69 -20.13 8.15
N VAL A 147 -18.46 -18.85 7.88
CA VAL A 147 -18.69 -18.30 6.52
C VAL A 147 -17.83 -19.02 5.49
N LYS A 148 -16.56 -19.34 5.83
CA LYS A 148 -15.68 -20.13 4.98
C LYS A 148 -16.23 -21.54 4.74
N HIS A 149 -16.70 -22.22 5.79
CA HIS A 149 -17.28 -23.56 5.65
C HIS A 149 -18.48 -23.55 4.69
N ILE A 150 -19.38 -22.58 4.81
CA ILE A 150 -20.58 -22.48 3.96
C ILE A 150 -20.20 -22.13 2.51
N LEU A 151 -19.35 -21.11 2.33
CA LEU A 151 -19.05 -20.54 1.01
C LEU A 151 -17.92 -21.23 0.27
N VAL A 152 -17.13 -22.09 0.93
CA VAL A 152 -15.93 -22.71 0.33
C VAL A 152 -15.88 -24.21 0.61
N ASP A 153 -15.86 -24.61 1.89
CA ASP A 153 -15.37 -25.96 2.24
C ASP A 153 -16.47 -27.05 2.20
N CYS A 154 -17.70 -26.73 2.58
CA CYS A 154 -18.72 -27.73 2.86
C CYS A 154 -19.31 -28.34 1.58
N PRO A 155 -19.29 -29.67 1.40
CA PRO A 155 -19.86 -30.33 0.21
C PRO A 155 -21.37 -30.13 0.07
N VAL A 156 -22.10 -30.06 1.19
CA VAL A 156 -23.57 -29.88 1.20
C VAL A 156 -23.99 -28.58 0.51
N PHE A 157 -23.17 -27.53 0.65
CA PHE A 157 -23.46 -26.24 0.03
C PHE A 157 -22.92 -26.12 -1.41
N ASN A 158 -22.26 -27.15 -1.95
CA ASN A 158 -21.60 -27.06 -3.25
C ASN A 158 -22.57 -26.78 -4.39
N HIS A 159 -23.74 -27.42 -4.37
CA HIS A 159 -24.76 -27.21 -5.39
C HIS A 159 -25.22 -25.74 -5.44
N TYR A 160 -25.44 -25.12 -4.28
CA TYR A 160 -25.78 -23.70 -4.21
C TYR A 160 -24.65 -22.82 -4.75
N ARG A 161 -23.39 -23.13 -4.43
CA ARG A 161 -22.24 -22.36 -4.94
C ARG A 161 -22.18 -22.37 -6.46
N ILE A 162 -22.37 -23.54 -7.08
CA ILE A 162 -22.38 -23.67 -8.55
C ILE A 162 -23.48 -22.78 -9.15
N ILE A 163 -24.71 -22.90 -8.66
CA ILE A 163 -25.84 -22.08 -9.14
C ILE A 163 -25.54 -20.58 -9.03
N PHE A 164 -25.01 -20.12 -7.89
CA PHE A 164 -24.75 -18.69 -7.70
C PHE A 164 -23.53 -18.17 -8.48
N LEU A 165 -22.53 -19.00 -8.76
CA LEU A 165 -21.34 -18.62 -9.52
C LEU A 165 -21.58 -18.64 -11.03
N ASP A 166 -22.40 -19.56 -11.54
CA ASP A 166 -22.78 -19.62 -12.95
C ASP A 166 -23.56 -18.38 -13.42
N HIS A 167 -24.12 -17.60 -12.49
CA HIS A 167 -24.77 -16.32 -12.78
C HIS A 167 -23.85 -15.10 -12.72
N LEU A 168 -22.56 -15.28 -12.39
CA LEU A 168 -21.57 -14.20 -12.23
C LEU A 168 -20.47 -14.21 -13.30
N ILE A 169 -20.43 -15.25 -14.15
CA ILE A 169 -19.54 -15.40 -15.32
C ILE A 169 -20.38 -15.22 -16.58
#